data_AF-A0A7N8XLP4-F1
#
_entry.id   AF-A0A7N8XLP4-F1
#
_cell.length_a   1.000
_cell.length_b   1.000
_cell.length_c   1.000
_cell.angle_alpha   90.00
_cell.angle_beta   90.00
_cell.angle_gamma   90.00
#
_symmetry.space_group_name_H-M   'P 1'
#
loop_
_entity.id
_entity.type
_entity.pdbx_description
1 polymer ?
#
loop_
_entity_poly.entity_id
_entity_poly.type
_entity_poly.pdbx_seq_one_letter_code
_entity_poly.pdbx_strand_id
1 'polypeptide(L)' 'ITDTYRLIVTVDNSAQYQHLTNMELISLLLQKVKSQVRDLEDYIDNLLLRIMEQTPTLLQVRSRHK' A
#
# COMPACT_ATOMS: atom_id res chain seq x y z
N ILE A 1 -17.98 33.59 28.18
CA ILE A 1 -18.90 32.77 27.33
C ILE A 1 -18.39 32.77 25.89
N THR A 2 -18.14 33.94 25.28
CA THR A 2 -17.63 34.06 23.90
C THR A 2 -16.27 33.38 23.66
N ASP A 3 -15.32 33.46 24.61
CA ASP A 3 -13.98 32.87 24.46
C ASP A 3 -13.99 31.33 24.47
N THR A 4 -14.93 30.74 25.20
CA THR A 4 -15.10 29.28 25.29
C THR A 4 -15.56 28.70 23.95
N TYR A 5 -16.51 29.35 23.28
CA TYR A 5 -16.96 28.93 21.94
C TYR A 5 -15.86 29.08 20.88
N ARG A 6 -15.06 30.14 20.95
CA ARG A 6 -13.93 30.35 20.03
C ARG A 6 -12.87 29.26 20.17
N LEU A 7 -12.53 28.88 21.41
CA LEU A 7 -11.55 27.83 21.68
C LEU A 7 -12.05 26.46 21.19
N ILE A 8 -13.32 26.11 21.45
CA ILE A 8 -13.92 24.84 20.97
C ILE A 8 -13.89 24.77 19.44
N VAL A 9 -14.30 25.84 18.75
CA VAL A 9 -14.28 25.89 17.28
C VAL A 9 -12.86 25.75 16.72
N THR A 10 -11.85 26.36 17.35
CA THR A 10 -10.46 26.20 16.90
C THR A 10 -9.90 24.79 17.12
N VAL A 11 -10.27 24.14 18.22
CA VAL A 11 -9.85 22.76 18.52
C VAL A 11 -10.50 21.78 17.54
N ASP A 12 -11.81 21.91 17.31
CA ASP A 12 -12.57 21.05 16.39
C ASP A 12 -12.05 21.18 14.95
N ASN A 13 -11.73 22.40 14.52
CA ASN A 13 -11.12 22.64 13.22
C ASN A 13 -9.69 22.07 13.13
N SER A 14 -8.87 22.21 14.18
CA SER A 14 -7.52 21.61 14.21
C SER A 14 -7.53 20.09 14.16
N ALA A 15 -8.51 19.45 14.82
CA ALA A 15 -8.71 18.00 14.74
C ALA A 15 -9.11 17.60 13.32
N GLN A 16 -10.02 18.35 12.68
CA GLN A 16 -10.41 18.12 11.29
C GLN A 16 -9.21 18.24 10.32
N TYR A 17 -8.36 19.26 10.45
CA TYR A 17 -7.14 19.39 9.65
C TYR A 17 -6.17 18.23 9.88
N GLN A 18 -5.96 17.81 11.12
CA GLN A 18 -5.14 16.64 11.44
C GLN A 18 -5.69 15.35 10.79
N HIS A 19 -7.01 15.15 10.82
CA HIS A 19 -7.63 14.01 10.14
C HIS A 19 -7.41 14.04 8.63
N LEU A 20 -7.57 15.19 7.99
CA LEU A 20 -7.31 15.35 6.55
C LEU A 20 -5.85 15.03 6.22
N THR A 21 -4.89 15.59 6.96
CA THR A 21 -3.46 15.30 6.77
C THR A 21 -3.11 13.83 7.01
N ASN A 22 -3.73 13.19 8.01
CA ASN A 22 -3.55 11.76 8.25
C ASN A 22 -4.10 10.92 7.09
N MET A 23 -5.25 11.29 6.52
CA MET A 23 -5.81 10.62 5.35
C MET A 23 -4.93 10.79 4.11
N GLU A 24 -4.37 11.98 3.88
CA GLU A 24 -3.39 12.22 2.82
C GLU A 24 -2.15 11.33 2.99
N LEU A 25 -1.59 11.26 4.19
CA LEU A 25 -0.43 10.40 4.49
C LEU A 25 -0.75 8.91 4.25
N ILE A 26 -1.92 8.43 4.71
CA ILE A 26 -2.36 7.05 4.47
C ILE A 26 -2.50 6.78 2.98
N SER A 27 -3.11 7.70 2.23
CA SER A 27 -3.27 7.55 0.77
C SER A 27 -1.93 7.44 0.05
N LEU A 28 -0.95 8.25 0.45
CA LEU A 28 0.40 8.24 -0.11
C LEU A 28 1.13 6.92 0.21
N LEU A 29 1.03 6.44 1.44
CA LEU A 29 1.61 5.16 1.85
C LEU A 29 0.97 4.00 1.08
N LEU A 30 -0.36 3.99 0.95
CA LEU A 30 -1.08 2.99 0.17
C LEU A 30 -0.66 3.02 -1.31
N GLN A 31 -0.49 4.22 -1.89
CA GLN A 31 -0.02 4.35 -3.26
C GLN A 31 1.39 3.78 -3.43
N LYS A 32 2.31 4.08 -2.51
CA LYS A 32 3.68 3.53 -2.51
C LYS A 32 3.70 2.01 -2.39
N VAL A 33 2.87 1.44 -1.50
CA VAL A 33 2.79 -0.03 -1.35
C VAL A 33 2.23 -0.64 -2.63
N LYS A 34 1.16 -0.05 -3.21
CA LYS A 34 0.58 -0.54 -4.47
C LYS A 34 1.57 -0.48 -5.63
N SER A 35 2.39 0.56 -5.74
CA SER A 35 3.41 0.64 -6.78
C SER A 35 4.49 -0.41 -6.57
N GLN A 36 4.97 -0.59 -5.33
CA GLN A 36 5.94 -1.63 -5.00
C GLN A 36 5.43 -3.04 -5.32
N VAL A 37 4.15 -3.33 -5.04
CA VAL A 37 3.54 -4.62 -5.40
C VAL A 37 3.56 -4.81 -6.92
N ARG A 38 3.18 -3.78 -7.70
CA ARG A 38 3.22 -3.85 -9.16
C ARG A 38 4.62 -4.09 -9.70
N ASP A 39 5.63 -3.38 -9.19
CA ASP A 39 7.02 -3.56 -9.63
C ASP A 39 7.53 -4.98 -9.34
N LEU A 40 7.09 -5.56 -8.21
CA LEU A 40 7.40 -6.95 -7.85
C LEU A 40 6.66 -7.95 -8.74
N GLU A 41 5.39 -7.70 -9.06
CA GLU A 41 4.61 -8.51 -10.00
C GLU A 41 5.27 -8.52 -11.39
N ASP A 42 5.63 -7.35 -11.92
CA ASP A 42 6.33 -7.22 -13.20
C ASP A 42 7.68 -7.97 -13.18
N TYR A 43 8.42 -7.90 -12.06
CA TYR A 43 9.66 -8.64 -11.90
C TYR A 43 9.44 -10.16 -11.89
N ILE A 44 8.41 -10.62 -11.17
CA ILE A 44 8.02 -12.03 -11.14
C ILE A 44 7.66 -12.50 -12.55
N ASP A 45 6.84 -11.75 -13.28
CA ASP A 45 6.40 -12.10 -14.64
C ASP A 45 7.58 -12.23 -15.61
N ASN A 46 8.52 -11.28 -15.59
CA ASN A 46 9.73 -11.34 -16.41
C ASN A 46 10.63 -12.53 -16.04
N LEU A 47 10.76 -12.84 -14.75
CA LEU A 47 11.53 -13.97 -14.28
C LEU A 47 10.87 -15.30 -14.70
N LEU A 48 9.55 -15.39 -14.57
CA LEU A 48 8.78 -16.56 -14.98
C LEU A 48 8.94 -16.81 -16.49
N LEU A 49 8.86 -15.77 -17.32
CA LEU A 49 9.09 -15.89 -18.76
C LEU A 49 10.45 -16.52 -19.06
N ARG A 50 11.52 -16.02 -18.42
CA ARG A 50 12.86 -16.58 -18.58
C ARG A 50 12.98 -18.03 -18.11
N ILE A 51 12.34 -18.38 -16.99
CA ILE A 51 12.36 -19.76 -16.47
C ILE A 51 11.60 -20.69 -17.41
N MET A 52 10.45 -20.26 -17.93
CA MET A 52 9.63 -21.05 -18.86
C MET A 52 10.39 -21.34 -20.16
N GLU A 53 11.21 -20.41 -20.64
CA GLU A 53 12.04 -20.59 -21.84
C GLU A 53 13.29 -21.45 -21.60
N GLN A 54 13.96 -21.29 -20.45
CA GLN A 54 15.29 -21.88 -20.23
C GLN A 54 15.25 -23.17 -19.40
N THR A 55 14.44 -23.21 -18.34
CA THR A 55 14.47 -24.28 -17.32
C THR A 55 13.08 -24.52 -16.70
N PRO A 56 12.09 -24.96 -17.50
CA PRO A 56 10.69 -25.04 -17.05
C PRO A 56 10.46 -26.02 -15.89
N THR A 57 11.38 -26.96 -15.67
CA THR A 57 11.33 -27.92 -14.55
C THR A 57 11.45 -27.25 -13.18
N LEU A 58 11.99 -26.02 -13.09
CA LEU A 58 12.04 -25.26 -11.85
C LEU A 58 10.64 -24.87 -11.33
N LEU A 59 9.64 -24.78 -12.22
CA LEU A 59 8.24 -24.51 -11.86
C LEU A 59 7.47 -25.79 -11.46
N GLN A 60 8.12 -26.95 -11.44
CA GLN A 60 7.46 -28.22 -11.15
C GLN A 60 7.01 -28.27 -9.68
N VAL A 61 5.71 -28.15 -9.44
CA VAL A 61 5.12 -28.35 -8.11
C VAL A 61 5.17 -29.84 -7.77
N ARG A 62 6.01 -30.22 -6.80
CA ARG A 62 5.95 -31.57 -6.23
C ARG A 62 4.70 -31.66 -5.36
N SER A 63 3.69 -32.40 -5.82
CA SER A 63 2.56 -32.78 -4.96
C SER A 63 3.12 -33.54 -3.76
N ARG A 64 3.12 -32.89 -2.59
CA ARG A 64 3.31 -33.62 -1.32
C ARG A 64 2.17 -34.63 -1.25
N HIS A 65 2.53 -35.91 -1.34
CA HIS A 65 1.58 -36.99 -1.14
C HIS A 65 0.96 -36.80 0.24
N LYS A 66 -0.38 -36.72 0.29
CA LYS A 66 -1.15 -36.57 1.53
C LYS A 66 -1.30 -37.91 2.22
#